data_AF-A0A8T4J2H8-F1
#
_entry.id   AF-A0A8T4J2H8-F1
#
_cell.length_a   1.000
_cell.length_b   1.000
_cell.length_c   1.000
_cell.angle_alpha   90.00
_cell.angle_beta   90.00
_cell.angle_gamma   90.00
#
_symmetry.space_group_name_H-M   'P 1'
#
loop_
_entity.id
_entity.type
_entity.pdbx_description
1 polymer ?
#
loop_
_entity_poly.entity_id
_entity_poly.type
_entity_poly.pdbx_seq_one_letter_code
_entity_poly.pdbx_strand_id
1 'polypeptide(L)' 'DTPYGLSWAGYVEVRQSYDWDPGGYVKGAPGEAVLGVEAPLWSETLDTSDEVEFMAFPRLPGIAELGWSPASTHGWDPYK' A
#
# COMPACT_ATOMS: atom_id res chain seq x y z
N ASP A 1 -17.64 5.84 -4.93
CA ASP A 1 -16.85 6.79 -5.72
C ASP A 1 -15.91 7.58 -4.83
N THR A 2 -14.65 7.65 -5.23
CA THR A 2 -13.65 8.54 -4.64
C THR A 2 -13.58 9.81 -5.50
N PRO A 3 -13.53 11.02 -4.90
CA PRO A 3 -13.44 12.27 -5.66
C PRO A 3 -12.08 12.51 -6.32
N TYR A 4 -11.02 11.81 -5.88
CA TYR A 4 -9.64 11.99 -6.36
C TYR A 4 -8.99 10.66 -6.79
N GLY A 5 -7.83 10.75 -7.43
CA GLY A 5 -7.02 9.62 -7.88
C GLY A 5 -7.30 9.20 -9.31
N LEU A 6 -6.69 8.07 -9.69
CA LEU A 6 -6.79 7.48 -11.02
C LEU A 6 -7.29 6.04 -10.94
N SER A 7 -7.80 5.50 -12.05
CA SER A 7 -8.32 4.14 -12.13
C SER A 7 -7.66 3.27 -13.22
N TRP A 8 -6.59 3.76 -13.85
CA TRP A 8 -5.93 3.06 -14.96
C TRP A 8 -5.34 1.69 -14.55
N ALA A 9 -4.96 1.52 -13.28
CA ALA A 9 -4.49 0.27 -12.69
C ALA A 9 -5.59 -0.49 -11.92
N GLY A 10 -6.86 -0.11 -12.10
CA GLY A 10 -8.00 -0.60 -11.33
C GLY A 10 -8.20 0.15 -10.01
N TYR A 11 -9.19 -0.29 -9.23
CA TYR A 11 -9.45 0.22 -7.88
C TYR A 11 -8.67 -0.58 -6.85
N VAL A 12 -8.16 0.11 -5.82
CA VAL A 12 -7.33 -0.49 -4.77
C VAL A 12 -7.89 -0.11 -3.41
N GLU A 13 -8.66 -1.02 -2.84
CA GLU A 13 -9.20 -0.92 -1.48
C GLU A 13 -8.13 -1.14 -0.41
N VAL A 14 -8.43 -0.73 0.83
CA VAL A 14 -7.50 -0.83 1.97
C VAL A 14 -6.96 -2.23 2.15
N ARG A 15 -7.83 -3.25 2.10
CA ARG A 15 -7.42 -4.66 2.20
C ARG A 15 -6.46 -5.05 1.09
N GLN A 16 -6.75 -4.71 -0.17
CA GLN A 16 -5.88 -5.05 -1.29
C GLN A 16 -4.50 -4.38 -1.16
N SER A 17 -4.44 -3.17 -0.61
CA SER A 17 -3.18 -2.46 -0.35
C SER A 17 -2.30 -3.16 0.70
N TYR A 18 -2.89 -3.91 1.64
CA TYR A 18 -2.20 -4.52 2.77
C TYR A 18 -2.00 -6.03 2.64
N ASP A 19 -2.96 -6.76 2.07
CA ASP A 19 -3.09 -8.23 2.14
C ASP A 19 -2.18 -8.95 1.12
N TRP A 20 -0.86 -8.71 1.22
CA TRP A 20 0.19 -9.32 0.40
C TRP A 20 1.54 -9.37 1.16
N ASP A 21 2.45 -10.24 0.70
CA ASP A 21 3.79 -10.42 1.29
C ASP A 21 4.89 -9.93 0.32
N PRO A 22 5.68 -8.89 0.68
CA PRO A 22 6.75 -8.38 -0.16
C PRO A 22 7.79 -9.42 -0.56
N GLY A 23 8.14 -10.35 0.34
CA GLY A 23 9.18 -11.37 0.09
C GLY A 23 8.77 -12.43 -0.92
N GLY A 24 7.47 -12.61 -1.15
CA GLY A 24 6.91 -13.63 -2.05
C GLY A 24 6.16 -13.07 -3.26
N TYR A 25 6.04 -11.75 -3.41
CA TYR A 25 5.17 -11.13 -4.40
C TYR A 25 5.67 -11.28 -5.85
N VAL A 26 6.97 -11.06 -6.09
CA VAL A 26 7.55 -11.10 -7.43
C VAL A 26 7.95 -12.52 -7.79
N LYS A 27 7.22 -13.13 -8.73
CA LYS A 27 7.47 -14.52 -9.17
C LYS A 27 8.91 -14.71 -9.67
N GLY A 28 9.65 -15.60 -9.03
CA GLY A 28 11.01 -15.97 -9.42
C GLY A 28 12.10 -15.05 -8.85
N ALA A 29 11.73 -13.99 -8.12
CA ALA A 29 12.69 -13.21 -7.34
C ALA A 29 12.97 -13.92 -5.99
N PRO A 30 14.24 -13.99 -5.55
CA PRO A 30 14.55 -14.39 -4.19
C PRO A 30 14.04 -13.33 -3.20
N GLY A 31 13.46 -13.76 -2.07
CA GLY A 31 12.96 -12.82 -1.06
C GLY A 31 14.06 -11.93 -0.49
N GLU A 32 15.28 -12.45 -0.37
CA GLU A 32 16.47 -11.71 0.06
C GLU A 32 16.92 -10.61 -0.91
N ALA A 33 16.42 -10.60 -2.15
CA ALA A 33 16.66 -9.52 -3.10
C ALA A 33 15.71 -8.32 -2.88
N VAL A 34 14.67 -8.47 -2.05
CA VAL A 34 13.70 -7.41 -1.73
C VAL A 34 14.26 -6.53 -0.62
N LEU A 35 14.56 -5.27 -0.95
CA LEU A 35 15.09 -4.29 0.03
C LEU A 35 14.00 -3.69 0.93
N GLY A 36 12.75 -3.70 0.49
CA GLY A 36 11.63 -3.12 1.23
C GLY A 36 10.47 -2.74 0.31
N VAL A 37 9.65 -1.80 0.77
CA VAL A 37 8.45 -1.31 0.11
C VAL A 37 8.44 0.22 0.05
N GLU A 38 7.64 0.77 -0.87
CA GLU A 38 7.39 2.20 -1.01
C GLU A 38 5.90 2.44 -1.27
N ALA A 39 5.38 3.58 -0.83
CA ALA A 39 4.02 4.05 -1.12
C ALA A 39 4.07 5.36 -1.91
N PRO A 40 4.21 5.33 -3.25
CA PRO A 40 4.21 6.54 -4.07
C PRO A 40 2.84 7.21 -4.05
N LEU A 41 2.84 8.54 -3.93
CA LEU A 41 1.64 9.36 -4.07
C LEU A 41 1.83 10.31 -5.25
N TRP A 42 1.21 9.97 -6.37
CA TRP A 42 1.17 10.81 -7.57
C TRP A 42 0.11 11.91 -7.41
N SER A 43 0.40 13.11 -7.92
CA SER A 43 -0.37 14.32 -7.61
C SER A 43 -1.09 14.94 -8.81
N GLU A 44 -1.31 14.22 -9.91
CA GLU A 44 -2.01 14.77 -11.08
C GLU A 44 -3.45 15.22 -10.78
N THR A 45 -4.05 14.67 -9.72
CA THR A 45 -5.41 15.02 -9.26
C THR A 45 -5.43 15.61 -7.85
N LEU A 46 -4.27 15.99 -7.31
CA LEU A 46 -4.12 16.42 -5.91
C LEU A 46 -3.45 17.79 -5.87
N ASP A 47 -4.24 18.80 -5.54
CA ASP A 47 -3.82 20.20 -5.47
C ASP A 47 -3.66 20.69 -4.02
N THR A 48 -4.31 20.03 -3.04
CA THR A 48 -4.31 20.45 -1.63
C THR A 48 -3.78 19.38 -0.67
N SER A 49 -3.34 19.79 0.52
CA SER A 49 -2.89 18.87 1.56
C SER A 49 -4.01 17.93 2.04
N ASP A 50 -5.24 18.42 2.11
CA ASP A 50 -6.41 17.60 2.50
C ASP A 50 -6.66 16.47 1.48
N GLU A 51 -6.44 16.74 0.19
CA GLU A 51 -6.53 15.73 -0.89
C GLU A 51 -5.41 14.69 -0.80
N VAL A 52 -4.19 15.14 -0.48
CA VAL A 52 -3.04 14.27 -0.22
C VAL A 52 -3.33 13.35 0.96
N GLU A 53 -3.83 13.90 2.08
CA GLU A 53 -4.18 13.12 3.26
C GLU A 53 -5.32 12.13 2.96
N PHE A 54 -6.35 12.56 2.24
CA PHE A 54 -7.46 11.71 1.83
C PHE A 54 -7.00 10.52 0.98
N MET A 55 -6.02 10.72 0.08
CA MET A 55 -5.52 9.63 -0.77
C MET A 55 -4.48 8.76 -0.10
N ALA A 56 -3.70 9.31 0.84
CA ALA A 56 -2.69 8.56 1.59
C ALA A 56 -3.31 7.66 2.67
N PHE A 57 -4.27 8.18 3.43
CA PHE A 57 -4.89 7.45 4.53
C PHE A 57 -6.18 6.74 4.11
N PRO A 58 -6.47 5.52 4.61
CA PRO A 58 -5.74 4.80 5.66
C PRO A 58 -4.70 3.79 5.13
N ARG A 59 -4.29 3.85 3.86
CA ARG A 59 -3.38 2.85 3.26
C ARG A 59 -1.92 3.01 3.68
N LEU A 60 -1.48 4.24 3.92
CA LEU A 60 -0.09 4.56 4.25
C LEU A 60 0.47 3.77 5.45
N PRO A 61 -0.23 3.65 6.61
CA PRO A 61 0.23 2.80 7.71
C PRO A 61 0.36 1.32 7.35
N GLY A 62 -0.48 0.81 6.45
CA GLY A 62 -0.41 -0.59 6.01
C GLY A 62 0.87 -0.90 5.25
N ILE A 63 1.27 -0.02 4.33
CA ILE A 63 2.56 -0.16 3.63
C ILE A 63 3.74 -0.03 4.61
N ALA A 64 3.65 0.87 5.60
CA ALA A 64 4.67 0.97 6.65
C ALA A 64 4.79 -0.33 7.45
N GLU A 65 3.67 -0.98 7.79
CA GLU A 65 3.67 -2.27 8.47
C GLU A 65 4.33 -3.37 7.63
N LEU A 66 4.06 -3.42 6.32
CA LEU A 66 4.71 -4.38 5.41
C LEU A 66 6.24 -4.21 5.35
N GLY A 67 6.74 -3.00 5.52
CA GLY A 67 8.18 -2.72 5.56
C GLY A 67 8.83 -2.93 6.93
N TRP A 68 8.04 -3.04 8.01
CA TRP A 68 8.56 -2.97 9.38
C TRP A 68 8.27 -4.22 10.22
N SER A 69 7.03 -4.69 10.20
CA SER A 69 6.58 -5.78 11.08
C SER A 69 7.05 -7.14 10.56
N PRO A 70 7.34 -8.11 11.45
CA PRO A 70 7.67 -9.46 11.02
C PRO A 70 6.54 -10.09 10.22
N ALA A 71 6.86 -10.87 9.17
CA ALA A 71 5.84 -11.56 8.37
C ALA A 71 4.89 -12.45 9.23
N SER A 72 5.35 -12.96 10.37
CA SER A 72 4.53 -13.75 11.30
C SER A 72 3.39 -12.97 11.97
N THR A 73 3.42 -11.64 11.95
CA THR A 73 2.35 -10.80 12.50
C THR A 73 1.37 -10.31 11.44
N HIS A 74 1.65 -10.57 10.15
CA HIS A 74 0.81 -10.12 9.05
C HIS A 74 -0.54 -10.85 9.07
N GLY A 75 -1.62 -10.07 9.01
CA GLY A 75 -2.98 -10.60 8.96
C GLY A 75 -4.01 -9.50 8.87
N TRP A 76 -4.89 -9.57 7.86
CA TRP A 76 -5.89 -8.52 7.61
C TRP A 76 -6.86 -8.32 8.78
N ASP A 77 -7.37 -9.41 9.35
CA ASP A 77 -8.37 -9.33 10.42
C ASP A 77 -7.86 -8.70 11.73
N PRO A 78 -6.64 -8.99 12.21
CA PRO A 78 -6.08 -8.27 13.37
C PRO A 78 -5.57 -6.86 13.05
N TYR A 79 -5.32 -6.54 11.77
CA TYR A 79 -4.84 -5.22 11.34
C TYR A 79 -5.96 -4.15 11.24
N LYS A 80 -7.12 -4.53 10.70
CA LYS A 80 -8.20 -3.60 10.31
C LYS A 80 -8.92 -2.89 11.45
#